data_AF-A0A840P6K2-F1
#
_entry.id   AF-A0A840P6K2-F1
#
_cell.length_a   1.000
_cell.length_b   1.000
_cell.length_c   1.000
_cell.angle_alpha   90.00
_cell.angle_beta   90.00
_cell.angle_gamma   90.00
#
_symmetry.space_group_name_H-M   'P 1'
#
loop_
_entity.id
_entity.type
_entity.pdbx_description
1 polymer ?
#
loop_
_entity_poly.entity_id
_entity_poly.type
_entity_poly.pdbx_seq_one_letter_code
_entity_poly.pdbx_strand_id
1 'polypeptide(L)'
;MSPSVAVVTDSTAYLPPVETVRLGVAVIPLQVVIGGRAYDDMADIDPAGVSAALRARSPVTTSRPAPERFAAAYEAAAAGGATAIVSIHLSGEMSGTVEAARLAAETAPIPVEVIDSRSIAMGLGFAVLSAARTAAQGAGPNEVAAAARHTLEHTHSFFYVDTLEHLRRGGRIGPAATLLGSALMIKPLLHIVEGVIVPLEKVRTATRALARLEDLAVQAALTLKSPPLPPEAPPATPKPPEAPSATPEPPTLTPDPSTPTPGPSTPTPGASTPTPDPSTPTPGASTPTPDPSTPTPGASTSTPGGSSTPTAGSSEAAPGVAIAVQHLAARARAEALAERLTARLPALTRLEIVEVGAVIGAHVGPGMLGVTVAPAS
;
A
#
# COMPACT_ATOMS: atom_id res chain seq x y z
N MET A 1 9.66 6.21 -26.48
CA MET A 1 9.66 5.08 -25.53
C MET A 1 8.49 5.32 -24.60
N SER A 2 7.69 4.29 -24.31
CA SER A 2 6.62 4.41 -23.30
C SER A 2 7.25 4.74 -21.95
N PRO A 3 6.64 5.62 -21.13
CA PRO A 3 7.18 5.94 -19.82
C PRO A 3 7.32 4.68 -18.98
N SER A 4 8.48 4.50 -18.35
CA SER A 4 8.74 3.39 -17.43
C SER A 4 8.63 3.94 -16.00
N VAL A 5 7.71 3.37 -15.23
CA VAL A 5 7.48 3.77 -13.83
C VAL A 5 8.05 2.69 -12.92
N ALA A 6 9.01 3.06 -12.07
CA ALA A 6 9.50 2.17 -11.02
C ALA A 6 8.59 2.27 -9.78
N VAL A 7 8.36 1.14 -9.12
CA VAL A 7 7.62 1.09 -7.86
C VAL A 7 8.57 0.76 -6.72
N VAL A 8 8.57 1.61 -5.70
CA VAL A 8 9.40 1.47 -4.50
C VAL A 8 8.48 1.34 -3.28
N THR A 9 8.85 0.47 -2.35
CA THR A 9 8.17 0.35 -1.06
C THR A 9 9.17 0.06 0.05
N ASP A 10 8.69 -0.16 1.27
CA ASP A 10 9.50 -0.58 2.40
C ASP A 10 9.20 -2.02 2.84
N SER A 11 10.08 -2.61 3.64
CA SER A 11 10.00 -4.04 4.00
C SER A 11 8.73 -4.43 4.75
N THR A 12 8.00 -3.48 5.34
CA THR A 12 6.78 -3.78 6.10
C THR A 12 5.58 -4.08 5.23
N ALA A 13 5.69 -3.95 3.90
CA ALA A 13 4.69 -4.42 2.95
C ALA A 13 4.58 -5.97 2.95
N TYR A 14 5.66 -6.67 3.33
CA TYR A 14 5.77 -8.14 3.34
C TYR A 14 5.25 -8.80 2.06
N LEU A 15 5.64 -8.22 0.93
CA LEU A 15 5.26 -8.70 -0.40
C LEU A 15 5.70 -10.16 -0.60
N PRO A 16 4.90 -10.98 -1.30
CA PRO A 16 5.32 -12.31 -1.73
C PRO A 16 6.61 -12.22 -2.57
N PRO A 17 7.67 -12.99 -2.26
CA PRO A 17 8.96 -12.86 -2.94
C PRO A 17 8.88 -13.06 -4.46
N VAL A 18 8.08 -14.04 -4.90
CA VAL A 18 7.89 -14.34 -6.33
C VAL A 18 7.30 -13.14 -7.08
N GLU A 19 6.32 -12.46 -6.49
CA GLU A 19 5.71 -11.29 -7.12
C GLU A 19 6.61 -10.07 -7.09
N THR A 20 7.34 -9.89 -5.99
CA THR A 20 8.30 -8.79 -5.83
C THR A 20 9.34 -8.81 -6.95
N VAL A 21 9.94 -9.98 -7.20
CA VAL A 21 10.92 -10.18 -8.27
C VAL A 21 10.27 -10.02 -9.64
N ARG A 22 9.13 -10.67 -9.87
CA ARG A 22 8.44 -10.64 -11.18
C ARG A 22 8.03 -9.23 -11.59
N LEU A 23 7.58 -8.42 -10.64
CA LEU A 23 7.10 -7.06 -10.88
C LEU A 23 8.21 -5.99 -10.75
N GLY A 24 9.43 -6.40 -10.37
CA GLY A 24 10.56 -5.47 -10.23
C GLY A 24 10.38 -4.41 -9.15
N VAL A 25 9.67 -4.72 -8.06
CA VAL A 25 9.43 -3.78 -6.96
C VAL A 25 10.70 -3.66 -6.11
N ALA A 26 11.20 -2.44 -5.93
CA ALA A 26 12.31 -2.16 -5.03
C ALA A 26 11.80 -2.06 -3.58
N VAL A 27 12.38 -2.82 -2.66
CA VAL A 27 11.96 -2.87 -1.25
C VAL A 27 13.09 -2.35 -0.36
N ILE A 28 12.81 -1.30 0.40
CA ILE A 28 13.77 -0.67 1.31
C ILE A 28 13.67 -1.32 2.71
N PRO A 29 14.73 -1.97 3.21
CA PRO A 29 14.67 -2.66 4.49
C PRO A 29 14.61 -1.66 5.66
N LEU A 30 13.60 -1.83 6.50
CA LEU A 30 13.58 -1.30 7.87
C LEU A 30 14.49 -2.16 8.75
N GLN A 31 14.76 -1.67 9.97
CA GLN A 31 15.67 -2.34 10.90
C GLN A 31 14.99 -2.71 12.20
N VAL A 32 15.41 -3.84 12.77
CA VAL A 32 15.11 -4.24 14.15
C VAL A 32 16.40 -4.22 14.95
N VAL A 33 16.35 -3.61 16.13
CA VAL A 33 17.48 -3.57 17.07
C VAL A 33 17.19 -4.54 18.21
N ILE A 34 18.03 -5.55 18.36
CA ILE A 34 17.93 -6.58 19.40
C ILE A 34 19.21 -6.56 20.23
N GLY A 35 19.07 -6.28 21.53
CA GLY A 35 20.23 -6.24 22.44
C GLY A 35 21.31 -5.24 22.01
N GLY A 36 20.92 -4.16 21.34
CA GLY A 36 21.84 -3.12 20.86
C GLY A 36 22.42 -3.35 19.45
N ARG A 37 22.16 -4.51 18.82
CA ARG A 37 22.58 -4.78 17.44
C ARG A 37 21.42 -4.59 16.47
N ALA A 38 21.65 -3.84 15.39
CA ALA A 38 20.69 -3.66 14.30
C ALA A 38 20.76 -4.80 13.28
N TYR A 39 19.60 -5.16 12.74
CA TYR A 39 19.39 -6.19 11.72
C TYR A 39 18.42 -5.64 10.68
N ASP A 40 18.74 -5.78 9.40
CA ASP A 40 17.82 -5.46 8.30
C ASP A 40 16.69 -6.50 8.24
N ASP A 41 15.44 -6.02 8.23
CA ASP A 41 14.24 -6.84 8.15
C ASP A 41 14.21 -7.64 6.85
N MET A 42 13.78 -8.91 6.93
CA MET A 42 13.73 -9.86 5.81
C MET A 42 15.10 -10.27 5.22
N ALA A 43 16.21 -9.71 5.69
CA ALA A 43 17.56 -10.02 5.22
C ALA A 43 18.45 -10.62 6.32
N ASP A 44 18.69 -9.86 7.40
CA ASP A 44 19.56 -10.28 8.50
C ASP A 44 18.80 -11.01 9.62
N ILE A 45 17.48 -10.80 9.68
CA ILE A 45 16.62 -11.37 10.71
C ILE A 45 15.30 -11.87 10.13
N ASP A 46 14.92 -13.06 10.56
CA ASP A 46 13.67 -13.72 10.19
C ASP A 46 12.60 -13.59 11.30
N PRO A 47 11.33 -13.93 11.00
CA PRO A 47 10.24 -13.91 11.97
C PRO A 47 10.50 -14.79 13.21
N ALA A 48 11.22 -15.90 13.04
CA ALA A 48 11.57 -16.80 14.13
C ALA A 48 12.56 -16.17 15.11
N GLY A 49 13.56 -15.45 14.60
CA GLY A 49 14.57 -14.72 15.36
C GLY A 49 13.98 -13.64 16.25
N VAL A 50 13.11 -12.78 15.70
CA VAL A 50 12.43 -11.76 16.53
C VAL A 50 11.55 -12.40 17.59
N SER A 51 10.85 -13.49 17.24
CA SER A 51 9.98 -14.21 18.15
C SER A 51 10.76 -14.83 19.31
N ALA A 52 11.95 -15.38 19.03
CA ALA A 52 12.85 -15.90 20.04
C ALA A 52 13.36 -14.80 20.98
N ALA A 53 13.78 -13.65 20.43
CA ALA A 53 14.23 -12.51 21.21
C ALA A 53 13.14 -11.97 22.15
N LEU A 54 11.91 -11.85 21.66
CA LEU A 54 10.76 -11.41 22.47
C LEU A 54 10.42 -12.42 23.58
N ARG A 55 10.45 -13.73 23.30
CA ARG A 55 10.26 -14.77 24.32
C ARG A 55 11.34 -14.75 25.38
N ALA A 56 12.59 -14.52 24.97
CA ALA A 56 13.73 -14.32 25.86
C ALA A 56 13.70 -12.97 26.60
N ARG A 57 12.67 -12.13 26.39
CA ARG A 57 12.51 -10.78 26.95
C ARG A 57 13.69 -9.85 26.65
N SER A 58 14.40 -10.10 25.56
CA SER A 58 15.47 -9.21 25.09
C SER A 58 14.89 -7.82 24.78
N PRO A 59 15.65 -6.73 24.97
CA PRO A 59 15.26 -5.42 24.45
C PRO A 59 15.17 -5.48 22.93
N VAL A 60 13.98 -5.20 22.39
CA VAL A 60 13.70 -5.15 20.96
C VAL A 60 13.07 -3.80 20.65
N THR A 61 13.65 -3.07 19.70
CA THR A 61 13.09 -1.84 19.13
C THR A 61 13.20 -1.89 17.61
N THR A 62 12.56 -0.94 16.92
CA THR A 62 12.63 -0.83 15.46
C THR A 62 13.17 0.54 15.06
N SER A 63 13.85 0.60 13.92
CA SER A 63 14.30 1.84 13.29
C SER A 63 13.77 1.93 11.86
N ARG A 64 13.38 3.16 11.47
CA ARG A 64 13.12 3.51 10.07
C ARG A 64 14.41 3.45 9.25
N PRO A 65 14.35 3.31 7.92
CA PRO A 65 15.51 3.40 7.06
C PRO A 65 16.01 4.86 7.03
N ALA A 66 17.31 5.03 6.82
CA ALA A 66 17.87 6.36 6.59
C ALA A 66 17.46 6.88 5.19
N PRO A 67 17.26 8.20 5.01
CA PRO A 67 16.91 8.79 3.71
C PRO A 67 17.85 8.37 2.56
N GLU A 68 19.13 8.17 2.85
CA GLU A 68 20.16 7.77 1.88
C GLU A 68 19.87 6.39 1.25
N ARG A 69 19.19 5.49 1.99
CA ARG A 69 18.76 4.20 1.43
C ARG A 69 17.67 4.37 0.37
N PHE A 70 16.76 5.34 0.56
CA PHE A 70 15.76 5.68 -0.45
C PHE A 70 16.41 6.37 -1.64
N ALA A 71 17.32 7.33 -1.40
CA ALA A 71 18.04 8.04 -2.46
C ALA A 71 18.79 7.06 -3.38
N ALA A 72 19.52 6.11 -2.82
CA ALA A 72 20.22 5.08 -3.59
C ALA A 72 19.27 4.22 -4.46
N ALA A 73 18.07 3.90 -3.95
CA ALA A 73 17.07 3.16 -4.72
C ALA A 73 16.48 4.01 -5.86
N TYR A 74 16.25 5.31 -5.62
CA TYR A 74 15.76 6.23 -6.64
C TYR A 74 16.81 6.46 -7.75
N GLU A 75 18.08 6.60 -7.38
CA GLU A 75 19.20 6.66 -8.32
C GLU A 75 19.31 5.37 -9.16
N ALA A 76 19.21 4.21 -8.51
CA ALA A 76 19.24 2.93 -9.20
C ALA A 76 18.08 2.76 -10.19
N ALA A 77 16.87 3.18 -9.81
CA ALA A 77 15.71 3.16 -10.70
C ALA A 77 15.91 4.06 -11.94
N ALA A 78 16.42 5.27 -11.75
CA ALA A 78 16.74 6.18 -12.84
C ALA A 78 17.83 5.64 -13.76
N ALA A 79 18.91 5.09 -13.19
CA ALA A 79 19.98 4.44 -13.95
C ALA A 79 19.47 3.21 -14.73
N GLY A 80 18.45 2.53 -14.21
CA GLY A 80 17.73 1.45 -14.88
C GLY A 80 16.78 1.90 -15.99
N GLY A 81 16.65 3.20 -16.26
CA GLY A 81 15.84 3.76 -17.34
C GLY A 81 14.42 4.13 -16.94
N ALA A 82 14.06 4.10 -15.64
CA ALA A 82 12.78 4.62 -15.19
C ALA A 82 12.70 6.14 -15.46
N THR A 83 11.53 6.59 -15.88
CA THR A 83 11.24 8.02 -16.13
C THR A 83 10.50 8.68 -14.98
N ALA A 84 9.93 7.88 -14.07
CA ALA A 84 9.29 8.33 -12.83
C ALA A 84 9.28 7.20 -11.80
N ILE A 85 9.08 7.53 -10.53
CA ILE A 85 8.96 6.59 -9.41
C ILE A 85 7.64 6.84 -8.68
N VAL A 86 6.93 5.77 -8.33
CA VAL A 86 5.85 5.80 -7.34
C VAL A 86 6.33 5.05 -6.09
N SER A 87 6.50 5.77 -4.99
CA SER A 87 7.11 5.28 -3.75
C SER A 87 6.07 5.20 -2.64
N ILE A 88 5.64 3.99 -2.26
CA ILE A 88 4.48 3.76 -1.39
C ILE A 88 4.96 3.15 -0.07
N HIS A 89 4.68 3.78 1.06
CA HIS A 89 5.27 3.40 2.36
C HIS A 89 4.25 3.23 3.46
N LEU A 90 4.66 2.54 4.53
CA LEU A 90 3.82 2.39 5.72
C LEU A 90 3.39 3.74 6.30
N SER A 91 2.33 3.69 7.09
CA SER A 91 1.70 4.87 7.67
C SER A 91 2.68 5.80 8.37
N GLY A 92 2.61 7.09 8.02
CA GLY A 92 3.34 8.16 8.70
C GLY A 92 3.01 8.26 10.20
N GLU A 93 1.81 7.86 10.61
CA GLU A 93 1.37 7.83 12.01
C GLU A 93 2.08 6.76 12.85
N MET A 94 2.63 5.72 12.20
CA MET A 94 3.32 4.61 12.88
C MET A 94 4.85 4.74 12.83
N SER A 95 5.37 5.33 11.76
CA SER A 95 6.79 5.48 11.49
C SER A 95 7.07 6.70 10.61
N GLY A 96 8.17 7.40 10.89
CA GLY A 96 8.69 8.45 10.01
C GLY A 96 9.38 7.94 8.74
N THR A 97 9.00 6.76 8.22
CA THR A 97 9.58 6.15 7.02
C THR A 97 9.15 6.91 5.76
N VAL A 98 7.88 7.26 5.65
CA VAL A 98 7.38 8.05 4.50
C VAL A 98 8.04 9.43 4.43
N GLU A 99 8.33 10.05 5.57
CA GLU A 99 9.07 11.32 5.61
C GLU A 99 10.52 11.16 5.17
N ALA A 100 11.17 10.04 5.49
CA ALA A 100 12.52 9.76 4.99
C ALA A 100 12.53 9.56 3.46
N ALA A 101 11.49 8.91 2.92
CA ALA A 101 11.28 8.75 1.49
C ALA A 101 11.01 10.09 0.77
N ARG A 102 10.25 11.00 1.40
CA ARG A 102 10.01 12.37 0.90
C ARG A 102 11.30 13.20 0.88
N LEU A 103 12.10 13.14 1.93
CA LEU A 103 13.38 13.85 1.97
C LEU A 103 14.31 13.37 0.85
N ALA A 104 14.37 12.06 0.61
CA ALA A 104 15.14 11.52 -0.51
C ALA A 104 14.59 11.93 -1.89
N ALA A 105 13.27 12.10 -2.02
CA ALA A 105 12.62 12.49 -3.26
C ALA A 105 12.98 13.92 -3.71
N GLU A 106 13.32 14.83 -2.78
CA GLU A 106 13.70 16.22 -3.09
C GLU A 106 14.93 16.34 -3.98
N THR A 107 15.83 15.35 -3.91
CA THR A 107 17.11 15.33 -4.66
C THR A 107 17.18 14.20 -5.68
N ALA A 108 16.06 13.50 -5.91
CA ALA A 108 16.02 12.38 -6.84
C ALA A 108 16.25 12.85 -8.30
N PRO A 109 16.94 12.05 -9.14
CA PRO A 109 17.26 12.42 -10.52
C PRO A 109 16.06 12.39 -11.47
N ILE A 110 14.96 11.75 -11.06
CA ILE A 110 13.69 11.66 -11.80
C ILE A 110 12.53 11.96 -10.84
N PRO A 111 11.35 12.38 -11.35
CA PRO A 111 10.19 12.66 -10.50
C PRO A 111 9.80 11.46 -9.64
N VAL A 112 9.59 11.71 -8.34
CA VAL A 112 9.14 10.71 -7.36
C VAL A 112 7.83 11.16 -6.73
N GLU A 113 6.79 10.36 -6.87
CA GLU A 113 5.53 10.53 -6.16
C GLU A 113 5.54 9.65 -4.91
N VAL A 114 5.65 10.27 -3.73
CA VAL A 114 5.66 9.55 -2.45
C VAL A 114 4.24 9.48 -1.87
N ILE A 115 3.77 8.27 -1.61
CA ILE A 115 2.44 7.97 -1.08
C ILE A 115 2.57 7.45 0.36
N ASP A 116 1.94 8.15 1.30
CA ASP A 116 1.64 7.60 2.62
C ASP A 116 0.45 6.65 2.49
N SER A 117 0.67 5.35 2.71
CA SER A 117 -0.41 4.36 2.59
C SER A 117 -1.48 4.47 3.65
N ARG A 118 -1.19 5.13 4.78
CA ARG A 118 -2.03 5.08 5.99
C ARG A 118 -2.34 3.63 6.42
N SER A 119 -1.45 2.70 6.08
CA SER A 119 -1.58 1.26 6.29
C SER A 119 -0.21 0.62 6.53
N ILE A 120 -0.17 -0.70 6.67
CA ILE A 120 1.04 -1.50 6.85
C ILE A 120 0.74 -2.95 6.44
N ALA A 121 1.76 -3.82 6.41
CA ALA A 121 1.59 -5.23 6.11
C ALA A 121 0.94 -5.41 4.72
N MET A 122 0.07 -6.40 4.51
CA MET A 122 -0.57 -6.55 3.20
C MET A 122 -1.62 -5.46 2.91
N GLY A 123 -1.97 -4.64 3.91
CA GLY A 123 -2.72 -3.41 3.69
C GLY A 123 -1.95 -2.41 2.82
N LEU A 124 -0.64 -2.32 3.03
CA LEU A 124 0.31 -1.62 2.14
C LEU A 124 0.63 -2.48 0.91
N GLY A 125 0.89 -3.78 1.12
CA GLY A 125 1.33 -4.69 0.07
C GLY A 125 0.38 -4.78 -1.12
N PHE A 126 -0.94 -4.84 -0.91
CA PHE A 126 -1.89 -4.87 -2.01
C PHE A 126 -1.84 -3.62 -2.89
N ALA A 127 -1.68 -2.44 -2.30
CA ALA A 127 -1.53 -1.19 -3.05
C ALA A 127 -0.26 -1.16 -3.88
N VAL A 128 0.85 -1.67 -3.33
CA VAL A 128 2.14 -1.79 -4.04
C VAL A 128 2.03 -2.76 -5.21
N LEU A 129 1.38 -3.91 -5.01
CA LEU A 129 1.18 -4.91 -6.06
C LEU A 129 0.26 -4.39 -7.17
N SER A 130 -0.79 -3.64 -6.82
CA SER A 130 -1.67 -2.96 -7.76
C SER A 130 -0.89 -1.96 -8.61
N ALA A 131 -0.15 -1.04 -7.97
CA ALA A 131 0.71 -0.07 -8.64
C ALA A 131 1.72 -0.74 -9.58
N ALA A 132 2.41 -1.79 -9.11
CA ALA A 132 3.45 -2.47 -9.89
C ALA A 132 2.87 -3.24 -11.08
N ARG A 133 1.66 -3.82 -10.96
CA ARG A 133 0.94 -4.41 -12.10
C ARG A 133 0.54 -3.36 -13.13
N THR A 134 0.03 -2.21 -12.68
CA THR A 134 -0.32 -1.08 -13.57
C THR A 134 0.92 -0.52 -14.28
N ALA A 135 2.05 -0.39 -13.57
CA ALA A 135 3.32 0.03 -14.15
C ALA A 135 3.83 -0.96 -15.20
N ALA A 136 3.73 -2.28 -14.92
CA ALA A 136 4.12 -3.33 -15.87
C ALA A 136 3.28 -3.34 -17.16
N GLN A 137 2.09 -2.75 -17.14
CA GLN A 137 1.24 -2.56 -18.32
C GLN A 137 1.62 -1.31 -19.13
N GLY A 138 2.65 -0.57 -18.71
CA GLY A 138 3.13 0.65 -19.39
C GLY A 138 2.33 1.91 -19.09
N ALA A 139 1.53 1.90 -18.02
CA ALA A 139 0.76 3.06 -17.58
C ALA A 139 1.66 4.20 -17.07
N GLY A 140 1.16 5.42 -17.15
CA GLY A 140 1.88 6.61 -16.67
C GLY A 140 1.91 6.72 -15.13
N PRO A 141 2.77 7.57 -14.55
CA PRO A 141 2.94 7.69 -13.10
C PRO A 141 1.63 8.05 -12.38
N ASN A 142 0.81 8.93 -12.95
CA ASN A 142 -0.49 9.31 -12.37
C ASN A 142 -1.45 8.11 -12.28
N GLU A 143 -1.47 7.25 -13.30
CA GLU A 143 -2.33 6.06 -13.33
C GLU A 143 -1.84 5.00 -12.33
N VAL A 144 -0.52 4.81 -12.25
CA VAL A 144 0.11 3.92 -11.26
C VAL A 144 -0.19 4.37 -9.83
N ALA A 145 -0.06 5.67 -9.56
CA ALA A 145 -0.38 6.25 -8.26
C ALA A 145 -1.88 6.21 -7.95
N ALA A 146 -2.75 6.42 -8.95
CA ALA A 146 -4.19 6.26 -8.80
C ALA A 146 -4.59 4.81 -8.47
N ALA A 147 -3.97 3.82 -9.11
CA ALA A 147 -4.19 2.41 -8.81
C ALA A 147 -3.82 2.07 -7.35
N ALA A 148 -2.70 2.60 -6.87
CA ALA A 148 -2.30 2.46 -5.46
C ALA A 148 -3.36 3.04 -4.51
N ARG A 149 -3.77 4.30 -4.73
CA ARG A 149 -4.75 5.00 -3.88
C ARG A 149 -6.10 4.31 -3.88
N HIS A 150 -6.60 3.93 -5.06
CA HIS A 150 -7.86 3.21 -5.18
C HIS A 150 -7.83 1.90 -4.38
N THR A 151 -6.73 1.14 -4.46
CA THR A 151 -6.58 -0.07 -3.63
C THR A 151 -6.56 0.26 -2.14
N LEU A 152 -5.83 1.30 -1.70
CA LEU A 152 -5.76 1.71 -0.30
C LEU A 152 -7.14 2.11 0.27
N GLU A 153 -7.91 2.91 -0.47
CA GLU A 153 -9.24 3.39 -0.08
C GLU A 153 -10.22 2.25 0.19
N HIS A 154 -10.06 1.14 -0.52
CA HIS A 154 -10.93 -0.03 -0.46
C HIS A 154 -10.30 -1.20 0.31
N THR A 155 -9.20 -0.97 1.03
CA THR A 155 -8.52 -2.03 1.78
C THR A 155 -8.90 -1.98 3.25
N HIS A 156 -9.29 -3.14 3.80
CA HIS A 156 -9.60 -3.31 5.21
C HIS A 156 -8.58 -4.25 5.86
N SER A 157 -8.01 -3.86 7.00
CA SER A 157 -7.08 -4.68 7.78
C SER A 157 -7.61 -4.91 9.20
N PHE A 158 -7.80 -6.19 9.54
CA PHE A 158 -8.24 -6.63 10.86
C PHE A 158 -7.19 -7.57 11.46
N PHE A 159 -6.92 -7.45 12.75
CA PHE A 159 -5.98 -8.34 13.39
C PHE A 159 -6.23 -8.48 14.87
N TYR A 160 -5.60 -9.49 15.46
CA TYR A 160 -5.62 -9.72 16.88
C TYR A 160 -4.19 -10.02 17.35
N VAL A 161 -3.89 -9.63 18.58
CA VAL A 161 -2.62 -9.92 19.25
C VAL A 161 -2.87 -10.70 20.54
N ASP A 162 -1.91 -11.53 20.94
CA ASP A 162 -2.04 -12.28 22.18
C ASP A 162 -1.92 -11.42 23.44
N THR A 163 -1.25 -10.27 23.32
CA THR A 163 -1.09 -9.24 24.35
C THR A 163 -0.87 -7.87 23.71
N LEU A 164 -1.37 -6.81 24.34
CA LEU A 164 -1.11 -5.41 23.95
C LEU A 164 0.25 -4.89 24.42
N GLU A 165 0.97 -5.67 25.24
CA GLU A 165 2.22 -5.24 25.86
C GLU A 165 3.30 -4.87 24.83
N HIS A 166 3.36 -5.58 23.71
CA HIS A 166 4.32 -5.28 22.63
C HIS A 166 4.00 -3.93 21.98
N LEU A 167 2.74 -3.68 21.63
CA LEU A 167 2.29 -2.40 21.07
C LEU A 167 2.54 -1.26 22.05
N ARG A 168 2.32 -1.50 23.35
CA ARG A 168 2.55 -0.52 24.43
C ARG A 168 4.03 -0.17 24.54
N ARG A 169 4.91 -1.18 24.67
CA ARG A 169 6.36 -0.98 24.79
C ARG A 169 6.95 -0.33 23.54
N GLY A 170 6.41 -0.67 22.39
CA GLY A 170 6.75 -0.06 21.11
C GLY A 170 6.22 1.35 20.95
N GLY A 171 5.27 1.83 21.77
CA GLY A 171 4.67 3.15 21.63
C GLY A 171 3.64 3.27 20.49
N ARG A 172 3.28 2.16 19.84
CA ARG A 172 2.34 2.12 18.69
C ARG A 172 0.93 1.68 19.10
N ILE A 173 0.67 1.62 20.39
CA ILE A 173 -0.63 1.20 20.91
C ILE A 173 -1.74 2.21 20.63
N GLY A 174 -1.41 3.51 20.56
CA GLY A 174 -2.36 4.57 20.21
C GLY A 174 -3.69 4.48 20.97
N PRO A 175 -4.83 4.66 20.28
CA PRO A 175 -6.18 4.50 20.86
C PRO A 175 -6.44 3.15 21.55
N ALA A 176 -5.69 2.10 21.20
CA ALA A 176 -5.82 0.79 21.85
C ALA A 176 -5.32 0.76 23.29
N ALA A 177 -4.69 1.84 23.77
CA ALA A 177 -4.34 2.00 25.18
C ALA A 177 -5.57 1.93 26.11
N THR A 178 -6.76 2.29 25.61
CA THR A 178 -8.04 2.20 26.35
C THR A 178 -8.40 0.78 26.80
N LEU A 179 -7.78 -0.24 26.20
CA LEU A 179 -7.97 -1.63 26.56
C LEU A 179 -7.07 -2.08 27.72
N LEU A 180 -6.02 -1.33 28.06
CA LEU A 180 -5.18 -1.60 29.22
C LEU A 180 -5.96 -1.45 30.52
N GLY A 181 -5.79 -2.39 31.44
CA GLY A 181 -6.44 -2.37 32.76
C GLY A 181 -7.86 -2.95 32.79
N SER A 182 -8.41 -3.39 31.65
CA SER A 182 -9.67 -4.15 31.64
C SER A 182 -9.46 -5.60 32.14
N ALA A 183 -10.40 -6.11 32.94
CA ALA A 183 -10.25 -7.36 33.68
C ALA A 183 -9.91 -8.59 32.80
N LEU A 184 -8.88 -9.34 33.23
CA LEU A 184 -8.44 -10.69 32.87
C LEU A 184 -8.73 -11.23 31.43
N MET A 185 -7.65 -11.59 30.72
CA MET A 185 -7.63 -12.53 29.58
C MET A 185 -8.46 -12.13 28.35
N ILE A 186 -8.42 -10.86 27.94
CA ILE A 186 -9.04 -10.40 26.69
C ILE A 186 -8.02 -10.49 25.55
N LYS A 187 -8.43 -11.08 24.43
CA LYS A 187 -7.75 -11.02 23.13
C LYS A 187 -8.40 -9.87 22.34
N PRO A 188 -7.72 -8.74 22.15
CA PRO A 188 -8.32 -7.61 21.44
C PRO A 188 -8.35 -7.89 19.93
N LEU A 189 -9.48 -7.60 19.30
CA LEU A 189 -9.54 -7.38 17.87
C LEU A 189 -9.29 -5.91 17.59
N LEU A 190 -8.42 -5.67 16.64
CA LEU A 190 -7.89 -4.38 16.25
C LEU A 190 -8.10 -4.22 14.74
N HIS A 191 -8.15 -2.97 14.30
CA HIS A 191 -8.11 -2.63 12.88
C HIS A 191 -7.23 -1.41 12.67
N ILE A 192 -6.91 -1.14 11.41
CA ILE A 192 -6.21 0.07 11.01
C ILE A 192 -7.25 1.03 10.42
N VAL A 193 -7.31 2.23 11.00
CA VAL A 193 -8.18 3.31 10.55
C VAL A 193 -7.34 4.56 10.52
N GLU A 194 -7.35 5.28 9.39
CA GLU A 194 -6.64 6.54 9.28
C GLU A 194 -5.15 6.47 9.71
N GLY A 195 -4.47 5.37 9.35
CA GLY A 195 -3.05 5.19 9.67
C GLY A 195 -2.74 4.71 11.09
N VAL A 196 -3.73 4.60 11.98
CA VAL A 196 -3.52 4.24 13.38
C VAL A 196 -4.19 2.93 13.77
N ILE A 197 -3.66 2.28 14.82
CA ILE A 197 -4.21 1.06 15.39
C ILE A 197 -5.36 1.41 16.34
N VAL A 198 -6.57 0.93 16.03
CA VAL A 198 -7.78 1.22 16.79
C VAL A 198 -8.42 -0.07 17.32
N PRO A 199 -8.95 -0.08 18.57
CA PRO A 199 -9.80 -1.16 19.06
C PRO A 199 -11.05 -1.35 18.23
N LEU A 200 -11.31 -2.58 17.82
CA LEU A 200 -12.56 -2.95 17.17
C LEU A 200 -13.50 -3.65 18.15
N GLU A 201 -13.05 -4.78 18.71
CA GLU A 201 -13.88 -5.63 19.57
C GLU A 201 -13.04 -6.31 20.66
N LYS A 202 -13.68 -6.70 21.77
CA LYS A 202 -13.05 -7.49 22.84
C LYS A 202 -13.55 -8.93 22.78
N VAL A 203 -12.65 -9.89 22.59
CA VAL A 203 -12.99 -11.32 22.65
C VAL A 203 -12.19 -12.03 23.74
N ARG A 204 -12.72 -13.15 24.25
CA ARG A 204 -12.13 -13.86 25.40
C ARG A 204 -11.13 -14.95 25.04
N THR A 205 -11.18 -15.48 23.82
CA THR A 205 -10.36 -16.63 23.41
C THR A 205 -9.84 -16.44 21.99
N ALA A 206 -8.71 -17.07 21.67
CA ALA A 206 -8.15 -17.06 20.32
C ALA A 206 -9.14 -17.66 19.30
N THR A 207 -9.84 -18.75 19.64
CA THR A 207 -10.86 -19.36 18.77
C THR A 207 -11.97 -18.37 18.40
N ARG A 208 -12.47 -17.59 19.36
CA ARG A 208 -13.47 -16.54 19.09
C ARG A 208 -12.90 -15.39 18.27
N ALA A 209 -11.64 -15.01 18.51
CA ALA A 209 -10.96 -14.00 17.70
C ALA A 209 -10.86 -14.43 16.24
N LEU A 210 -10.47 -15.67 15.98
CA LEU A 210 -10.34 -16.22 14.63
C LEU A 210 -11.67 -16.31 13.89
N ALA A 211 -12.72 -16.80 14.57
CA ALA A 211 -14.07 -16.83 13.98
C ALA A 211 -14.56 -15.42 13.64
N ARG A 212 -14.25 -14.43 14.50
CA ARG A 212 -14.66 -13.05 14.25
C ARG A 212 -13.83 -12.36 13.16
N LEU A 213 -12.53 -12.63 13.06
CA LEU A 213 -11.70 -12.18 11.93
C LEU A 213 -12.24 -12.69 10.60
N GLU A 214 -12.69 -13.95 10.58
CA GLU A 214 -13.34 -14.54 9.41
C GLU A 214 -14.63 -13.79 9.03
N ASP A 215 -15.51 -13.55 10.01
CA ASP A 215 -16.75 -12.81 9.77
C ASP A 215 -16.50 -11.38 9.26
N LEU A 216 -15.54 -10.67 9.86
CA LEU A 216 -15.16 -9.32 9.45
C LEU A 216 -14.59 -9.30 8.03
N ALA A 217 -13.74 -10.27 7.69
CA ALA A 217 -13.19 -10.39 6.35
C ALA A 217 -14.28 -10.70 5.31
N VAL A 218 -15.24 -11.57 5.65
CA VAL A 218 -16.39 -11.85 4.77
C VAL A 218 -17.25 -10.60 4.60
N GLN A 219 -17.53 -9.85 5.66
CA GLN A 219 -18.28 -8.59 5.60
C GLN A 219 -17.58 -7.57 4.70
N ALA A 220 -16.29 -7.34 4.88
CA ALA A 220 -15.49 -6.45 4.04
C ALA A 220 -15.45 -6.91 2.57
N ALA A 221 -15.34 -8.21 2.32
CA ALA A 221 -15.36 -8.74 0.96
C ALA A 221 -16.71 -8.52 0.25
N LEU A 222 -17.82 -8.51 1.00
CA LEU A 222 -19.16 -8.26 0.46
C LEU A 222 -19.40 -6.76 0.19
N THR A 223 -18.80 -5.85 0.96
CA THR A 223 -18.89 -4.41 0.69
C THR A 223 -18.13 -4.04 -0.59
N LEU A 224 -17.03 -4.71 -0.90
CA LEU A 224 -16.31 -4.51 -2.17
C LEU A 224 -17.09 -4.94 -3.41
N LYS A 225 -18.03 -5.87 -3.27
CA LYS A 225 -18.92 -6.30 -4.36
C LYS A 225 -20.13 -5.40 -4.54
N SER A 226 -20.45 -4.61 -3.51
CA SER A 226 -21.65 -3.79 -3.49
C SER A 226 -21.26 -2.39 -3.95
N PRO A 227 -21.94 -1.78 -4.93
CA PRO A 227 -21.74 -0.35 -5.18
C PRO A 227 -22.01 0.41 -3.87
N PRO A 228 -21.30 1.53 -3.60
CA PRO A 228 -21.48 2.27 -2.36
C PRO A 228 -22.96 2.56 -2.13
N LEU A 229 -23.48 2.21 -0.95
CA LEU A 229 -24.84 2.55 -0.58
C LEU A 229 -24.98 4.08 -0.71
N PRO A 230 -26.03 4.60 -1.37
CA PRO A 230 -26.28 6.03 -1.38
C PRO A 230 -26.33 6.52 0.08
N PRO A 231 -25.80 7.72 0.37
CA PRO A 231 -25.82 8.25 1.73
C PRO A 231 -27.23 8.15 2.28
N GLU A 232 -27.36 7.52 3.44
CA GLU A 232 -28.64 7.38 4.12
C GLU A 232 -29.22 8.79 4.29
N ALA A 233 -30.37 9.03 3.65
CA ALA A 233 -31.01 10.34 3.69
C ALA A 233 -31.20 10.72 5.17
N PRO A 234 -30.85 11.95 5.57
CA PRO A 234 -31.06 12.37 6.95
C PRO A 234 -32.52 12.12 7.33
N PRO A 235 -32.80 11.68 8.56
CA PRO A 235 -34.16 11.38 8.99
C PRO A 235 -35.04 12.58 8.68
N ALA A 236 -36.12 12.34 7.93
CA ALA A 236 -37.04 13.38 7.51
C ALA A 236 -37.50 14.16 8.76
N THR A 237 -37.13 15.43 8.82
CA THR A 237 -37.67 16.36 9.81
C THR A 237 -39.19 16.31 9.72
N PRO A 238 -39.92 16.09 10.84
CA PRO A 238 -41.37 16.07 10.81
C PRO A 238 -41.89 17.40 10.25
N LYS A 239 -42.70 17.32 9.19
CA LYS A 239 -43.29 18.48 8.51
C LYS A 239 -44.11 19.29 9.54
N PRO A 240 -43.81 20.58 9.76
CA PRO A 240 -44.65 21.45 10.57
C PRO A 240 -46.05 21.57 9.94
N PRO A 241 -47.11 21.75 10.75
CA PRO A 241 -48.46 21.92 10.22
C PRO A 241 -48.55 23.18 9.33
N GLU A 242 -49.22 23.00 8.20
CA GLU A 242 -49.35 23.95 7.10
C GLU A 242 -50.18 25.18 7.54
N ALA A 243 -49.57 26.37 7.51
CA ALA A 243 -50.25 27.64 7.72
C ALA A 243 -50.65 28.24 6.35
N PRO A 244 -51.84 28.87 6.24
CA PRO A 244 -52.41 29.27 4.95
C PRO A 244 -51.67 30.46 4.30
N SER A 245 -51.58 30.35 2.98
CA SER A 245 -50.96 31.24 2.00
C SER A 245 -51.63 32.61 1.86
N ALA A 246 -50.82 33.68 1.78
CA ALA A 246 -51.17 34.96 1.17
C ALA A 246 -49.90 35.74 0.72
N THR A 247 -49.59 35.67 -0.60
CA THR A 247 -49.34 36.76 -1.59
C THR A 247 -48.45 37.98 -1.23
N PRO A 248 -47.75 38.67 -2.18
CA PRO A 248 -46.91 38.27 -3.33
C PRO A 248 -45.50 38.94 -3.34
N GLU A 249 -44.65 38.53 -4.31
CA GLU A 249 -43.29 39.01 -4.62
C GLU A 249 -43.16 40.48 -5.11
N PRO A 250 -41.97 41.09 -4.97
CA PRO A 250 -41.48 42.17 -5.84
C PRO A 250 -40.41 41.69 -6.86
N PRO A 251 -40.28 42.35 -8.02
CA PRO A 251 -39.53 41.83 -9.18
C PRO A 251 -38.02 42.16 -9.20
N THR A 252 -37.29 41.27 -9.88
CA THR A 252 -35.88 41.28 -10.30
C THR A 252 -35.47 42.43 -11.22
N LEU A 253 -34.23 42.90 -11.08
CA LEU A 253 -33.44 43.58 -12.12
C LEU A 253 -32.00 43.05 -12.16
N THR A 254 -31.58 42.61 -13.34
CA THR A 254 -30.22 42.18 -13.75
C THR A 254 -29.42 43.38 -14.33
N PRO A 255 -28.10 43.25 -14.62
CA PRO A 255 -27.09 44.29 -14.37
C PRO A 255 -26.50 44.92 -15.64
N ASP A 256 -25.58 45.88 -15.46
CA ASP A 256 -24.79 46.54 -16.51
C ASP A 256 -23.27 46.49 -16.17
N PRO A 257 -22.34 46.27 -17.14
CA PRO A 257 -20.92 46.03 -16.89
C PRO A 257 -20.02 47.23 -17.23
N SER A 258 -18.89 47.40 -16.52
CA SER A 258 -17.75 48.24 -16.94
C SER A 258 -16.45 47.82 -16.22
N THR A 259 -15.42 47.54 -17.01
CA THR A 259 -13.98 47.24 -16.73
C THR A 259 -13.19 48.51 -16.30
N PRO A 260 -11.86 48.53 -16.00
CA PRO A 260 -10.77 47.55 -16.23
C PRO A 260 -9.70 47.37 -15.09
N THR A 261 -8.76 46.45 -15.36
CA THR A 261 -7.49 46.06 -14.65
C THR A 261 -6.43 47.20 -14.59
N PRO A 262 -5.46 47.16 -13.64
CA PRO A 262 -4.08 46.70 -13.93
C PRO A 262 -3.45 45.94 -12.73
N GLY A 263 -2.35 45.19 -12.74
CA GLY A 263 -1.30 44.78 -13.68
C GLY A 263 -0.25 43.99 -12.83
N PRO A 264 0.50 43.02 -13.36
CA PRO A 264 1.46 42.22 -12.58
C PRO A 264 2.87 42.84 -12.53
N SER A 265 3.52 42.83 -11.36
CA SER A 265 4.94 43.16 -11.21
C SER A 265 5.79 41.88 -11.23
N THR A 266 6.79 41.86 -12.12
CA THR A 266 7.76 40.79 -12.35
C THR A 266 9.08 41.03 -11.56
N PRO A 267 10.01 40.05 -11.51
CA PRO A 267 11.00 39.87 -10.45
C PRO A 267 12.41 40.41 -10.79
N THR A 268 13.31 40.40 -9.80
CA THR A 268 14.75 40.69 -9.97
C THR A 268 15.59 39.43 -9.72
N PRO A 269 16.48 38.99 -10.64
CA PRO A 269 17.43 37.91 -10.42
C PRO A 269 18.86 38.44 -10.15
N GLY A 270 19.54 37.84 -9.17
CA GLY A 270 20.96 38.03 -8.89
C GLY A 270 21.77 36.82 -9.34
N ALA A 271 22.68 37.03 -10.27
CA ALA A 271 23.60 36.05 -10.85
C ALA A 271 24.78 35.74 -9.93
N SER A 272 25.33 34.52 -10.01
CA SER A 272 26.78 34.26 -9.94
C SER A 272 27.06 32.81 -10.37
N THR A 273 27.69 32.66 -11.53
CA THR A 273 28.52 31.52 -11.93
C THR A 273 29.98 31.91 -11.69
N PRO A 274 30.89 30.95 -11.46
CA PRO A 274 31.87 30.71 -12.53
C PRO A 274 32.16 29.23 -12.82
N THR A 275 32.66 29.08 -14.03
CA THR A 275 33.00 27.91 -14.88
C THR A 275 34.31 27.20 -14.43
N PRO A 276 34.84 26.17 -15.14
CA PRO A 276 35.25 24.88 -14.57
C PRO A 276 36.77 24.66 -14.64
N ASP A 277 37.26 23.48 -14.24
CA ASP A 277 38.52 22.97 -14.78
C ASP A 277 38.53 21.43 -14.86
N PRO A 278 39.24 20.84 -15.85
CA PRO A 278 39.07 19.48 -16.32
C PRO A 278 40.15 18.52 -15.82
N SER A 279 39.81 17.24 -15.71
CA SER A 279 40.82 16.17 -15.79
C SER A 279 40.18 14.85 -16.21
N THR A 280 40.38 14.50 -17.48
CA THR A 280 40.29 13.15 -18.06
C THR A 280 41.50 12.32 -17.59
N PRO A 281 41.41 10.98 -17.56
CA PRO A 281 41.86 10.23 -18.73
C PRO A 281 41.01 8.96 -19.06
N THR A 282 40.75 8.76 -20.36
CA THR A 282 40.60 7.45 -21.03
C THR A 282 41.99 6.80 -21.16
N PRO A 283 42.19 5.46 -21.32
CA PRO A 283 41.65 4.69 -22.46
C PRO A 283 41.35 3.19 -22.19
N GLY A 284 40.71 2.51 -23.15
CA GLY A 284 40.84 1.05 -23.26
C GLY A 284 39.69 0.33 -23.96
N ALA A 285 39.59 0.49 -25.28
CA ALA A 285 38.78 -0.36 -26.13
C ALA A 285 39.42 -1.74 -26.30
N SER A 286 38.60 -2.80 -26.32
CA SER A 286 38.92 -4.08 -26.98
C SER A 286 37.62 -4.84 -27.27
N THR A 287 37.18 -4.75 -28.53
CA THR A 287 36.27 -5.68 -29.21
C THR A 287 36.99 -7.01 -29.47
N PRO A 288 36.25 -8.13 -29.63
CA PRO A 288 36.07 -8.63 -31.00
C PRO A 288 34.69 -9.29 -31.27
N THR A 289 34.19 -9.07 -32.49
CA THR A 289 33.27 -9.98 -33.23
C THR A 289 34.10 -10.61 -34.37
N PRO A 290 33.84 -11.86 -34.82
CA PRO A 290 32.83 -12.12 -35.89
C PRO A 290 32.13 -13.49 -35.65
N ASP A 291 31.15 -14.04 -36.36
CA ASP A 291 30.40 -13.78 -37.61
C ASP A 291 29.14 -14.72 -37.58
N PRO A 292 28.20 -14.63 -38.55
CA PRO A 292 26.84 -15.14 -38.46
C PRO A 292 26.62 -16.52 -39.12
N SER A 293 25.53 -17.17 -38.73
CA SER A 293 24.90 -18.20 -39.56
C SER A 293 23.40 -18.29 -39.28
N THR A 294 22.61 -17.85 -40.26
CA THR A 294 21.18 -18.18 -40.47
C THR A 294 21.09 -19.49 -41.28
N PRO A 295 19.97 -20.23 -41.21
CA PRO A 295 18.98 -20.06 -42.27
C PRO A 295 17.50 -20.17 -41.81
N THR A 296 16.65 -19.40 -42.50
CA THR A 296 15.18 -19.54 -42.58
C THR A 296 14.82 -20.66 -43.58
N PRO A 297 13.68 -21.35 -43.43
CA PRO A 297 12.48 -21.09 -44.27
C PRO A 297 11.18 -21.27 -43.46
N GLY A 298 9.98 -20.83 -43.84
CA GLY A 298 9.38 -20.27 -45.04
C GLY A 298 7.89 -20.05 -44.73
N ALA A 299 7.25 -19.14 -45.47
CA ALA A 299 5.88 -18.70 -45.28
C ALA A 299 4.83 -19.76 -45.64
N SER A 300 3.64 -19.67 -45.04
CA SER A 300 2.37 -20.00 -45.70
C SER A 300 1.21 -19.22 -45.08
N THR A 301 0.65 -18.37 -45.93
CA THR A 301 -0.55 -17.56 -45.78
C THR A 301 -1.82 -18.40 -45.97
N SER A 302 -2.84 -18.17 -45.15
CA SER A 302 -4.24 -18.39 -45.55
C SER A 302 -5.22 -17.60 -44.69
N THR A 303 -5.98 -16.71 -45.33
CA THR A 303 -7.29 -16.14 -44.93
C THR A 303 -7.97 -15.78 -46.27
N PRO A 304 -9.31 -15.76 -46.46
CA PRO A 304 -10.32 -15.49 -45.44
C PRO A 304 -11.63 -16.31 -45.51
N GLY A 305 -12.38 -16.29 -44.41
CA GLY A 305 -13.79 -16.67 -44.37
C GLY A 305 -14.45 -16.04 -43.16
N GLY A 306 -15.26 -15.00 -43.38
CA GLY A 306 -15.96 -14.29 -42.33
C GLY A 306 -17.28 -14.95 -41.95
N SER A 307 -17.72 -14.74 -40.70
CA SER A 307 -19.10 -14.35 -40.40
C SER A 307 -19.25 -14.03 -38.91
N SER A 308 -20.09 -13.04 -38.66
CA SER A 308 -20.82 -12.72 -37.42
C SER A 308 -20.01 -12.27 -36.21
N THR A 309 -19.93 -10.96 -36.06
CA THR A 309 -19.74 -10.26 -34.79
C THR A 309 -21.03 -10.35 -33.97
N PRO A 310 -21.05 -10.96 -32.77
CA PRO A 310 -21.94 -10.53 -31.73
C PRO A 310 -21.24 -9.40 -30.97
N THR A 311 -21.90 -8.25 -30.88
CA THR A 311 -21.55 -7.18 -29.96
C THR A 311 -21.56 -7.74 -28.54
N ALA A 312 -20.42 -8.20 -28.06
CA ALA A 312 -20.22 -8.48 -26.65
C ALA A 312 -20.14 -7.11 -25.96
N GLY A 313 -21.25 -6.70 -25.36
CA GLY A 313 -21.16 -5.77 -24.24
C GLY A 313 -20.16 -6.38 -23.27
N SER A 314 -19.08 -5.65 -23.02
CA SER A 314 -18.13 -5.96 -21.96
C SER A 314 -18.92 -5.99 -20.65
N SER A 315 -19.36 -7.19 -20.27
CA SER A 315 -19.74 -7.50 -18.91
C SER A 315 -18.48 -7.26 -18.09
N GLU A 316 -18.36 -6.06 -17.53
CA GLU A 316 -17.36 -5.70 -16.55
C GLU A 316 -17.47 -6.75 -15.45
N ALA A 317 -16.54 -7.72 -15.46
CA ALA A 317 -16.54 -8.78 -14.47
C ALA A 317 -16.38 -8.09 -13.12
N ALA A 318 -17.34 -8.32 -12.21
CA ALA A 318 -17.31 -7.69 -10.89
C ALA A 318 -15.90 -7.85 -10.30
N PRO A 319 -15.25 -6.77 -9.84
CA PRO A 319 -13.87 -6.83 -9.40
C PRO A 319 -13.75 -7.89 -8.31
N GLY A 320 -12.80 -8.81 -8.51
CA GLY A 320 -12.55 -9.92 -7.60
C GLY A 320 -12.12 -9.44 -6.21
N VAL A 321 -12.05 -10.34 -5.24
CA VAL A 321 -11.53 -10.02 -3.91
C VAL A 321 -10.17 -10.68 -3.72
N ALA A 322 -9.19 -9.91 -3.22
CA ALA A 322 -7.92 -10.41 -2.76
C ALA A 322 -7.87 -10.42 -1.22
N ILE A 323 -7.37 -11.50 -0.64
CA ILE A 323 -7.22 -11.65 0.81
C ILE A 323 -5.79 -12.05 1.15
N ALA A 324 -5.24 -11.44 2.20
CA ALA A 324 -4.03 -11.91 2.85
C ALA A 324 -4.35 -12.29 4.29
N VAL A 325 -4.05 -13.54 4.66
CA VAL A 325 -4.03 -13.99 6.05
C VAL A 325 -2.61 -13.85 6.57
N GLN A 326 -2.43 -12.98 7.56
CA GLN A 326 -1.12 -12.63 8.08
C GLN A 326 -0.89 -13.24 9.46
N HIS A 327 0.33 -13.65 9.78
CA HIS A 327 0.63 -14.21 11.09
C HIS A 327 2.06 -13.95 11.56
N LEU A 328 2.33 -14.12 12.86
CA LEU A 328 3.67 -14.29 13.40
C LEU A 328 3.72 -15.56 14.26
N ALA A 329 4.55 -16.54 13.90
CA ALA A 329 4.68 -17.80 14.64
C ALA A 329 3.33 -18.51 14.91
N ALA A 330 2.41 -18.45 13.94
CA ALA A 330 1.05 -19.00 14.07
C ALA A 330 0.51 -19.64 12.77
N ARG A 331 1.41 -20.23 11.98
CA ARG A 331 1.14 -20.77 10.63
C ARG A 331 -0.10 -21.67 10.56
N ALA A 332 -0.18 -22.70 11.39
CA ALA A 332 -1.31 -23.65 11.38
C ALA A 332 -2.68 -22.97 11.62
N ARG A 333 -2.71 -21.91 12.44
CA ARG A 333 -3.93 -21.14 12.69
C ARG A 333 -4.29 -20.25 11.51
N ALA A 334 -3.30 -19.72 10.81
CA ALA A 334 -3.49 -18.94 9.59
C ALA A 334 -4.00 -19.81 8.44
N GLU A 335 -3.44 -21.00 8.26
CA GLU A 335 -3.90 -22.00 7.28
C GLU A 335 -5.35 -22.40 7.54
N ALA A 336 -5.70 -22.73 8.79
CA ALA A 336 -7.09 -23.04 9.14
C ALA A 336 -8.05 -21.86 8.87
N LEU A 337 -7.62 -20.62 9.09
CA LEU A 337 -8.43 -19.43 8.78
C LEU A 337 -8.57 -19.23 7.27
N ALA A 338 -7.50 -19.42 6.50
CA ALA A 338 -7.50 -19.33 5.05
C ALA A 338 -8.45 -20.36 4.39
N GLU A 339 -8.45 -21.60 4.89
CA GLU A 339 -9.38 -22.64 4.42
C GLU A 339 -10.84 -22.25 4.63
N ARG A 340 -11.18 -21.73 5.83
CA ARG A 340 -12.55 -21.28 6.14
C ARG A 340 -12.97 -20.07 5.29
N LEU A 341 -12.05 -19.12 5.05
CA LEU A 341 -12.31 -17.97 4.18
C LEU A 341 -12.56 -18.40 2.74
N THR A 342 -11.74 -19.30 2.20
CA THR A 342 -11.92 -19.87 0.86
C THR A 342 -13.28 -20.54 0.72
N ALA A 343 -13.71 -21.30 1.73
CA ALA A 343 -15.02 -21.95 1.72
C ALA A 343 -16.21 -20.96 1.74
N ARG A 344 -16.05 -19.79 2.39
CA ARG A 344 -17.11 -18.79 2.55
C ARG A 344 -17.13 -17.70 1.48
N LEU A 345 -16.10 -17.58 0.66
CA LEU A 345 -15.94 -16.51 -0.32
C LEU A 345 -15.78 -17.06 -1.74
N PRO A 346 -16.89 -17.35 -2.45
CA PRO A 346 -16.85 -17.84 -3.83
C PRO A 346 -16.21 -16.87 -4.85
N ALA A 347 -16.13 -15.57 -4.52
CA ALA A 347 -15.50 -14.56 -5.39
C ALA A 347 -14.06 -14.22 -4.98
N LEU A 348 -13.49 -15.02 -4.10
CA LEU A 348 -12.08 -14.92 -3.74
C LEU A 348 -11.23 -15.27 -4.95
N THR A 349 -10.56 -14.27 -5.51
CA THR A 349 -9.70 -14.44 -6.68
C THR A 349 -8.28 -14.81 -6.26
N ARG A 350 -7.86 -14.31 -5.10
CA ARG A 350 -6.52 -14.53 -4.58
C ARG A 350 -6.53 -14.60 -3.06
N LEU A 351 -5.86 -15.62 -2.53
CA LEU A 351 -5.59 -15.73 -1.11
C LEU A 351 -4.12 -16.04 -0.89
N GLU A 352 -3.52 -15.31 0.05
CA GLU A 352 -2.13 -15.53 0.46
C GLU A 352 -2.02 -15.70 1.96
N ILE A 353 -1.09 -16.54 2.39
CA ILE A 353 -0.69 -16.64 3.79
C ILE A 353 0.69 -16.04 3.92
N VAL A 354 0.79 -14.94 4.65
CA VAL A 354 2.00 -14.13 4.79
C VAL A 354 2.48 -14.16 6.24
N GLU A 355 3.72 -14.57 6.48
CA GLU A 355 4.33 -14.38 7.80
C GLU A 355 4.91 -12.96 7.89
N VAL A 356 4.51 -12.21 8.91
CA VAL A 356 5.02 -10.85 9.12
C VAL A 356 6.47 -10.89 9.60
N GLY A 357 7.30 -10.02 9.04
CA GLY A 357 8.71 -9.89 9.39
C GLY A 357 8.98 -9.30 10.77
N ALA A 358 10.26 -9.07 11.03
CA ALA A 358 10.76 -8.71 12.34
C ALA A 358 10.26 -7.34 12.82
N VAL A 359 10.08 -6.39 11.91
CA VAL A 359 9.67 -5.02 12.24
C VAL A 359 8.27 -4.98 12.83
N ILE A 360 7.26 -5.54 12.13
CA ILE A 360 5.92 -5.64 12.72
C ILE A 360 5.95 -6.60 13.91
N GLY A 361 6.68 -7.71 13.79
CA GLY A 361 6.80 -8.73 14.84
C GLY A 361 7.24 -8.18 16.20
N ALA A 362 8.16 -7.20 16.21
CA ALA A 362 8.60 -6.50 17.41
C ALA A 362 7.46 -5.80 18.18
N HIS A 363 6.43 -5.33 17.47
CA HIS A 363 5.32 -4.56 18.03
C HIS A 363 4.07 -5.39 18.29
N VAL A 364 3.84 -6.49 17.56
CA VAL A 364 2.64 -7.32 17.74
C VAL A 364 2.90 -8.59 18.56
N GLY A 365 4.15 -9.05 18.58
CA GLY A 365 4.56 -10.27 19.25
C GLY A 365 4.11 -11.57 18.57
N PRO A 366 4.67 -12.71 19.00
CA PRO A 366 4.30 -14.01 18.48
C PRO A 366 2.84 -14.34 18.83
N GLY A 367 2.20 -15.09 17.94
CA GLY A 367 0.80 -15.49 18.10
C GLY A 367 -0.21 -14.56 17.43
N MET A 368 0.23 -13.41 16.90
CA MET A 368 -0.58 -12.51 16.08
C MET A 368 -1.16 -13.24 14.86
N LEU A 369 -2.43 -12.94 14.58
CA LEU A 369 -3.07 -13.22 13.28
C LEU A 369 -3.81 -11.98 12.80
N GLY A 370 -3.81 -11.76 11.50
CA GLY A 370 -4.61 -10.75 10.83
C GLY A 370 -5.17 -11.22 9.50
N VAL A 371 -6.14 -10.48 9.00
CA VAL A 371 -6.70 -10.63 7.67
C VAL A 371 -6.79 -9.25 7.05
N THR A 372 -6.23 -9.11 5.85
CA THR A 372 -6.42 -7.95 4.98
C THR A 372 -7.28 -8.34 3.81
N VAL A 373 -8.26 -7.51 3.49
CA VAL A 373 -9.17 -7.65 2.34
C VAL A 373 -9.02 -6.43 1.45
N ALA A 374 -8.81 -6.64 0.15
CA ALA A 374 -8.64 -5.59 -0.84
C ALA A 374 -9.32 -5.95 -2.17
N PRO A 375 -9.58 -4.97 -3.06
CA PRO A 375 -9.94 -5.26 -4.45
C PRO A 375 -8.86 -6.09 -5.13
N ALA A 376 -9.25 -7.10 -5.91
CA ALA A 376 -8.34 -7.77 -6.82
C ALA A 376 -7.91 -6.77 -7.91
N SER A 377 -6.62 -6.79 -8.22
CA SER A 377 -5.95 -5.87 -9.16
C SER A 377 -5.26 -6.64 -10.27
#